data_AF-A0A6C0EUW9-F1
#
_entry.id   AF-A0A6C0EUW9-F1
#
_cell.length_a   1.000
_cell.length_b   1.000
_cell.length_c   1.000
_cell.angle_alpha   90.00
_cell.angle_beta   90.00
_cell.angle_gamma   90.00
#
_symmetry.space_group_name_H-M   'P 1'
#
loop_
_entity.id
_entity.type
_entity.pdbx_description
1 polymer ?
#
loop_
_entity_poly.entity_id
_entity_poly.type
_entity_poly.pdbx_seq_one_letter_code
_entity_poly.pdbx_strand_id
1 'polypeptide(L)'
;MENIIIFGGENSGKNVVALNIIKPFSPSNLKYKRKIELEINGENYYFNISDIHFEIDFELLGTNENAIWIEFINHVSSIIETKQIKGIIFCKNIHTMKDELLNIFYTFIRNKNITFVFTTKHVSYLPNTLKSKCKIINLKQTQPDYSKQHIIYCDQLIDFIKEKNSDLFLLRELLYSLLTYNCDIHVCLHYIYDALLKCKYIQEKDIDKTSKEIIDIIKKYNTNYRPIYHLESFILYLHTYN
;
A
#
# COMPACT_ATOMS: atom_id res chain seq x y z
N MET A 1 22.42 11.58 9.63
CA MET A 1 21.55 10.40 9.58
C MET A 1 22.29 9.33 8.78
N GLU A 2 22.24 8.08 9.20
CA GLU A 2 22.78 6.95 8.43
C GLU A 2 21.72 6.42 7.46
N ASN A 3 22.12 5.60 6.47
CA ASN A 3 21.14 4.98 5.58
C ASN A 3 20.32 3.94 6.34
N ILE A 4 19.04 3.81 6.04
CA ILE A 4 18.11 2.94 6.76
C ILE A 4 17.37 2.04 5.79
N ILE A 5 17.26 0.75 6.11
CA ILE A 5 16.35 -0.19 5.45
C ILE A 5 15.26 -0.56 6.44
N ILE A 6 14.01 -0.25 6.09
CA ILE A 6 12.82 -0.62 6.85
C ILE A 6 12.16 -1.79 6.11
N PHE A 7 12.10 -2.95 6.74
CA PHE A 7 11.48 -4.12 6.14
C PHE A 7 10.35 -4.68 6.99
N GLY A 8 9.36 -5.31 6.34
CA GLY A 8 8.16 -5.85 6.95
C GLY A 8 7.12 -6.21 5.88
N GLY A 9 6.12 -7.02 6.24
CA GLY A 9 5.05 -7.44 5.32
C GLY A 9 4.26 -6.28 4.72
N GLU A 10 3.37 -6.56 3.77
CA GLU A 10 2.40 -5.55 3.30
C GLU A 10 1.68 -4.92 4.49
N ASN A 11 1.34 -3.63 4.35
CA ASN A 11 0.56 -2.91 5.35
C ASN A 11 1.22 -2.78 6.75
N SER A 12 2.50 -3.16 6.92
CA SER A 12 3.24 -2.99 8.20
C SER A 12 3.56 -1.53 8.61
N GLY A 13 2.97 -0.53 7.95
CA GLY A 13 3.21 0.88 8.27
C GLY A 13 4.61 1.38 7.91
N LYS A 14 5.39 0.66 7.08
CA LYS A 14 6.76 1.02 6.69
C LYS A 14 6.90 2.48 6.24
N ASN A 15 5.95 2.95 5.44
CA ASN A 15 5.96 4.31 4.92
C ASN A 15 5.72 5.35 6.03
N VAL A 16 4.81 5.07 6.95
CA VAL A 16 4.54 5.94 8.10
C VAL A 16 5.77 6.01 9.01
N VAL A 17 6.40 4.86 9.30
CA VAL A 17 7.63 4.81 10.09
C VAL A 17 8.77 5.57 9.39
N ALA A 18 8.94 5.37 8.07
CA ALA A 18 9.92 6.12 7.28
C ALA A 18 9.71 7.63 7.41
N LEU A 19 8.49 8.11 7.15
CA LEU A 19 8.17 9.54 7.25
C LEU A 19 8.38 10.07 8.68
N ASN A 20 8.02 9.31 9.72
CA ASN A 20 8.27 9.70 11.11
C ASN A 20 9.76 9.80 11.46
N ILE A 21 10.61 8.96 10.84
CA ILE A 21 12.07 9.04 10.99
C ILE A 21 12.63 10.27 10.25
N ILE A 22 12.07 10.61 9.09
CA ILE A 22 12.53 11.73 8.25
C ILE A 22 12.05 13.07 8.82
N LYS A 23 10.85 13.13 9.39
CA LYS A 23 10.17 14.35 9.84
C LYS A 23 11.02 15.28 10.74
N PRO A 24 11.76 14.78 11.75
CA PRO A 24 12.58 15.64 12.61
C PRO A 24 13.68 16.40 11.87
N PHE A 25 14.09 15.92 10.69
CA PHE A 25 15.11 16.58 9.87
C PHE A 25 14.53 17.66 8.95
N SER A 26 13.19 17.71 8.78
CA SER A 26 12.51 18.62 7.87
C SER A 26 12.02 19.88 8.60
N PRO A 27 12.60 21.07 8.32
CA PRO A 27 12.11 22.34 8.85
C PRO A 27 10.60 22.58 8.60
N SER A 28 10.08 22.05 7.50
CA SER A 28 8.68 22.20 7.07
C SER A 28 7.74 21.10 7.57
N ASN A 29 8.20 20.19 8.43
CA ASN A 29 7.44 19.02 8.88
C ASN A 29 6.94 18.14 7.71
N LEU A 30 7.75 18.00 6.66
CA LEU A 30 7.44 17.23 5.45
C LEU A 30 6.21 17.74 4.67
N LYS A 31 5.80 19.00 4.87
CA LYS A 31 4.79 19.60 4.00
C LYS A 31 5.29 19.58 2.56
N TYR A 32 4.67 18.76 1.72
CA TYR A 32 5.00 18.66 0.29
C TYR A 32 4.87 20.04 -0.34
N LYS A 33 5.98 20.55 -0.88
CA LYS A 33 6.02 21.90 -1.46
C LYS A 33 5.86 21.88 -2.97
N ARG A 34 6.32 20.83 -3.65
CA ARG A 34 6.40 20.74 -5.11
C ARG A 34 6.30 19.29 -5.60
N LYS A 35 6.18 19.12 -6.91
CA LYS A 35 6.42 17.87 -7.62
C LYS A 35 7.61 18.06 -8.57
N ILE A 36 8.45 17.03 -8.71
CA ILE A 36 9.39 16.95 -9.82
C ILE A 36 8.63 16.31 -10.98
N GLU A 37 8.73 16.89 -12.16
CA GLU A 37 8.22 16.33 -13.41
C GLU A 37 9.42 15.95 -14.27
N LEU A 38 9.49 14.68 -14.69
CA LEU A 38 10.51 14.16 -15.59
C LEU A 38 9.81 13.62 -16.84
N GLU A 39 10.22 14.09 -18.01
CA GLU A 39 9.76 13.55 -19.29
C GLU A 39 10.76 12.50 -19.79
N ILE A 40 10.30 11.26 -19.91
CA ILE A 40 11.13 10.12 -20.35
C ILE A 40 10.38 9.38 -21.44
N ASN A 41 10.98 9.31 -22.63
CA ASN A 41 10.40 8.65 -23.81
C ASN A 41 8.99 9.15 -24.17
N GLY A 42 8.69 10.42 -23.89
CA GLY A 42 7.38 11.04 -24.14
C GLY A 42 6.32 10.79 -23.05
N GLU A 43 6.68 10.14 -21.94
CA GLU A 43 5.82 9.99 -20.76
C GLU A 43 6.31 10.89 -19.61
N ASN A 44 5.37 11.51 -18.89
CA ASN A 44 5.68 12.38 -17.75
C ASN A 44 5.54 11.60 -16.43
N TYR A 45 6.62 11.60 -15.65
CA TYR A 45 6.72 10.99 -14.33
C TYR A 45 6.75 12.08 -13.26
N TYR A 46 5.92 11.91 -12.22
CA TYR A 46 5.77 12.90 -11.15
C TYR A 46 6.27 12.35 -9.81
N PHE A 47 7.17 13.08 -9.15
CA PHE A 47 7.73 12.69 -7.86
C PHE A 47 7.43 13.72 -6.79
N ASN A 48 7.08 13.26 -5.60
CA ASN A 48 6.80 14.12 -4.47
C ASN A 48 8.11 14.61 -3.83
N ILE A 49 8.19 15.91 -3.57
CA ILE A 49 9.36 16.56 -2.97
C ILE A 49 8.94 17.52 -1.85
N SER A 50 9.77 17.56 -0.81
CA SER A 50 9.69 18.48 0.31
C SER A 50 10.92 19.40 0.36
N ASP A 51 11.19 20.03 1.50
CA ASP A 51 12.36 20.88 1.68
C ASP A 51 13.70 20.12 1.65
N ILE A 52 13.73 18.91 2.20
CA ILE A 52 14.94 18.09 2.31
C ILE A 52 14.76 16.66 1.80
N HIS A 53 13.53 16.25 1.47
CA HIS A 53 13.20 14.85 1.20
C HIS A 53 12.51 14.65 -0.15
N PHE A 54 12.86 13.57 -0.84
CA PHE A 54 12.47 13.22 -2.20
C PHE A 54 11.98 11.78 -2.24
N GLU A 55 10.78 11.53 -2.78
CA GLU A 55 10.17 10.20 -2.81
C GLU A 55 10.24 9.57 -4.20
N ILE A 56 10.54 8.28 -4.24
CA ILE A 56 10.46 7.45 -5.43
C ILE A 56 9.95 6.06 -5.08
N ASP A 57 9.01 5.54 -5.86
CA ASP A 57 8.41 4.22 -5.66
C ASP A 57 8.77 3.28 -6.80
N PHE A 58 9.57 2.26 -6.51
CA PHE A 58 10.05 1.30 -7.50
C PHE A 58 8.96 0.42 -8.09
N GLU A 59 7.79 0.34 -7.43
CA GLU A 59 6.63 -0.37 -7.98
C GLU A 59 5.99 0.40 -9.16
N LEU A 60 6.19 1.73 -9.22
CA LEU A 60 5.59 2.60 -10.23
C LEU A 60 6.50 2.88 -11.43
N LEU A 61 7.75 2.42 -11.43
CA LEU A 61 8.73 2.76 -12.47
C LEU A 61 8.64 1.85 -13.71
N GLY A 62 8.03 0.68 -13.59
CA GLY A 62 7.76 -0.23 -14.71
C GLY A 62 8.99 -0.60 -15.54
N THR A 63 8.86 -0.57 -16.86
CA THR A 63 9.93 -1.01 -17.78
C THR A 63 11.07 0.00 -17.88
N ASN A 64 10.80 1.29 -17.67
CA ASN A 64 11.77 2.38 -17.82
C ASN A 64 12.61 2.66 -16.56
N GLU A 65 12.56 1.77 -15.55
CA GLU A 65 13.18 1.92 -14.23
C GLU A 65 14.59 2.53 -14.23
N ASN A 66 15.53 1.98 -15.01
CA ASN A 66 16.91 2.44 -15.04
C ASN A 66 17.01 3.90 -15.49
N ALA A 67 16.31 4.26 -16.58
CA ALA A 67 16.32 5.61 -17.13
C ALA A 67 15.69 6.60 -16.13
N ILE A 68 14.54 6.23 -15.55
CA ILE A 68 13.87 7.07 -14.56
C ILE A 68 14.73 7.28 -13.32
N TRP A 69 15.36 6.22 -12.81
CA TRP A 69 16.24 6.32 -11.66
C TRP A 69 17.42 7.27 -11.92
N ILE A 70 18.09 7.14 -13.07
CA ILE A 70 19.26 7.95 -13.42
C ILE A 70 18.87 9.43 -13.57
N GLU A 71 17.78 9.74 -14.28
CA GLU A 71 17.30 11.11 -14.40
C GLU A 71 16.87 11.68 -13.04
N PHE A 72 16.15 10.89 -12.25
CA PHE A 72 15.73 11.28 -10.92
C PHE A 72 16.92 11.59 -9.99
N ILE A 73 17.90 10.70 -9.89
CA ILE A 73 19.03 10.90 -8.96
C ILE A 73 19.91 12.08 -9.38
N ASN A 74 20.06 12.33 -10.68
CA ASN A 74 20.78 13.49 -11.21
C ASN A 74 20.05 14.79 -10.88
N HIS A 75 18.73 14.82 -11.12
CA HIS A 75 17.90 15.98 -10.80
C HIS A 75 17.91 16.29 -9.29
N VAL A 76 17.75 15.27 -8.45
CA VAL A 76 17.81 15.41 -7.00
C VAL A 76 19.18 15.89 -6.53
N SER A 77 20.27 15.34 -7.07
CA SER A 77 21.64 15.76 -6.73
C SER A 77 21.86 17.24 -7.08
N SER A 78 21.41 17.68 -8.25
CA SER A 78 21.46 19.09 -8.67
C SER A 78 20.72 20.03 -7.70
N ILE A 79 19.52 19.63 -7.23
CA ILE A 79 18.77 20.40 -6.23
C ILE A 79 19.54 20.50 -4.91
N ILE A 80 20.11 19.39 -4.45
CA ILE A 80 20.84 19.30 -3.18
C ILE A 80 22.09 20.19 -3.23
N GLU A 81 22.85 20.14 -4.32
CA GLU A 81 24.05 20.95 -4.54
C GLU A 81 23.71 22.44 -4.66
N THR A 82 22.69 22.79 -5.44
CA THR A 82 22.27 24.19 -5.61
C THR A 82 21.83 24.81 -4.28
N LYS A 83 21.10 24.06 -3.46
CA LYS A 83 20.63 24.53 -2.15
C LYS A 83 21.67 24.38 -1.03
N GLN A 84 22.79 23.70 -1.28
CA GLN A 84 23.82 23.39 -0.28
C GLN A 84 23.23 22.73 0.99
N ILE A 85 22.31 21.78 0.79
CA ILE A 85 21.65 21.04 1.87
C ILE A 85 22.10 19.59 1.90
N LYS A 86 21.73 18.86 2.96
CA LYS A 86 21.72 17.39 2.93
C LYS A 86 20.32 16.92 2.56
N GLY A 87 20.23 16.05 1.56
CA GLY A 87 18.96 15.48 1.11
C GLY A 87 18.73 14.08 1.63
N ILE A 88 17.45 13.72 1.75
CA ILE A 88 17.01 12.35 2.07
C ILE A 88 16.20 11.82 0.89
N ILE A 89 16.65 10.72 0.31
CA ILE A 89 15.89 10.01 -0.73
C ILE A 89 15.15 8.85 -0.07
N PHE A 90 13.83 8.89 -0.17
CA PHE A 90 12.95 7.84 0.32
C PHE A 90 12.54 6.93 -0.84
N CYS A 91 13.19 5.77 -0.90
CA CYS A 91 12.97 4.73 -1.90
C CYS A 91 11.94 3.72 -1.38
N LYS A 92 10.76 3.68 -1.98
CA LYS A 92 9.69 2.74 -1.64
C LYS A 92 9.78 1.47 -2.47
N ASN A 93 9.37 0.36 -1.87
CA ASN A 93 9.20 -0.93 -2.55
C ASN A 93 10.43 -1.48 -3.28
N ILE A 94 11.65 -1.30 -2.76
CA ILE A 94 12.90 -1.69 -3.47
C ILE A 94 13.08 -3.19 -3.75
N HIS A 95 12.16 -4.05 -3.31
CA HIS A 95 12.12 -5.46 -3.69
C HIS A 95 11.61 -5.68 -5.12
N THR A 96 10.98 -4.67 -5.74
CA THR A 96 10.55 -4.71 -7.14
C THR A 96 11.64 -4.20 -8.10
N MET A 97 12.73 -3.65 -7.56
CA MET A 97 13.84 -3.13 -8.33
C MET A 97 14.46 -4.24 -9.18
N LYS A 98 14.78 -3.93 -10.44
CA LYS A 98 15.48 -4.85 -11.34
C LYS A 98 16.88 -5.12 -10.84
N ASP A 99 17.35 -6.36 -11.02
CA ASP A 99 18.65 -6.83 -10.53
C ASP A 99 19.82 -5.99 -11.05
N GLU A 100 19.75 -5.53 -12.30
CA GLU A 100 20.77 -4.69 -12.91
C GLU A 100 20.99 -3.41 -12.09
N LEU A 101 19.91 -2.70 -11.75
CA LEU A 101 19.98 -1.49 -10.93
C LEU A 101 20.39 -1.80 -9.50
N LEU A 102 19.83 -2.86 -8.92
CA LEU A 102 20.10 -3.28 -7.54
C LEU A 102 21.60 -3.59 -7.33
N ASN A 103 22.23 -4.24 -8.31
CA ASN A 103 23.65 -4.57 -8.28
C ASN A 103 24.55 -3.34 -8.28
N ILE A 104 24.17 -2.27 -8.99
CA ILE A 104 24.96 -1.04 -9.05
C ILE A 104 24.53 -0.02 -7.99
N PHE A 105 23.46 -0.25 -7.23
CA PHE A 105 22.85 0.75 -6.36
C PHE A 105 23.80 1.30 -5.28
N TYR A 106 24.75 0.48 -4.82
CA TYR A 106 25.76 0.87 -3.84
C TYR A 106 26.65 2.03 -4.29
N THR A 107 26.69 2.33 -5.60
CA THR A 107 27.40 3.47 -6.19
C THR A 107 26.79 4.80 -5.71
N PHE A 108 25.46 4.91 -5.70
CA PHE A 108 24.72 6.12 -5.31
C PHE A 108 24.82 6.40 -3.80
N ILE A 109 24.91 5.34 -2.98
CA ILE A 109 25.05 5.45 -1.52
C ILE A 109 26.37 6.11 -1.09
N ARG A 110 27.37 6.19 -1.98
CA ARG A 110 28.65 6.85 -1.66
C ARG A 110 28.52 8.37 -1.50
N ASN A 111 27.47 8.99 -2.03
CA ASN A 111 27.27 10.43 -1.92
C ASN A 111 26.94 10.83 -0.48
N LYS A 112 27.87 11.53 0.21
CA LYS A 112 27.73 11.93 1.62
C LYS A 112 26.65 12.99 1.86
N ASN A 113 26.21 13.67 0.82
CA ASN A 113 25.14 14.69 0.91
C ASN A 113 23.74 14.06 0.79
N ILE A 114 23.66 12.77 0.45
CA ILE A 114 22.41 12.04 0.27
C ILE A 114 22.34 10.92 1.31
N THR A 115 21.27 10.91 2.10
CA THR A 115 20.94 9.78 2.96
C THR A 115 19.77 9.01 2.36
N PHE A 116 19.85 7.69 2.35
CA PHE A 116 18.78 6.85 1.83
C PHE A 116 17.94 6.24 2.93
N VAL A 117 16.62 6.29 2.75
CA VAL A 117 15.66 5.50 3.52
C VAL A 117 14.97 4.57 2.54
N PHE A 118 15.08 3.27 2.77
CA PHE A 118 14.52 2.23 1.93
C PHE A 118 13.35 1.55 2.62
N THR A 119 12.29 1.22 1.87
CA THR A 119 11.27 0.27 2.33
C THR A 119 11.21 -0.96 1.43
N THR A 120 11.11 -2.14 2.04
CA THR A 120 11.07 -3.42 1.31
C THR A 120 10.14 -4.43 2.00
N LYS A 121 9.57 -5.37 1.23
CA LYS A 121 8.86 -6.53 1.80
C LYS A 121 9.86 -7.57 2.33
N HIS A 122 10.92 -7.83 1.57
CA HIS A 122 11.91 -8.86 1.86
C HIS A 122 13.32 -8.27 1.85
N VAL A 123 13.95 -8.20 3.02
CA VAL A 123 15.35 -7.74 3.14
C VAL A 123 16.35 -8.76 2.59
N SER A 124 15.97 -10.05 2.57
CA SER A 124 16.83 -11.15 2.11
C SER A 124 17.27 -11.01 0.65
N TYR A 125 16.42 -10.39 -0.20
CA TYR A 125 16.69 -10.16 -1.62
C TYR A 125 17.82 -9.14 -1.86
N LEU A 126 18.13 -8.30 -0.88
CA LEU A 126 19.06 -7.20 -1.06
C LEU A 126 20.52 -7.68 -0.98
N PRO A 127 21.41 -7.16 -1.85
CA PRO A 127 22.83 -7.44 -1.80
C PRO A 127 23.47 -7.10 -0.44
N ASN A 128 24.45 -7.90 -0.01
CA ASN A 128 25.19 -7.62 1.24
C ASN A 128 25.94 -6.28 1.19
N THR A 129 26.35 -5.84 -0.01
CA THR A 129 26.98 -4.54 -0.26
C THR A 129 26.05 -3.36 0.07
N LEU A 130 24.75 -3.54 -0.08
CA LEU A 130 23.71 -2.57 0.30
C LEU A 130 23.39 -2.67 1.79
N LYS A 131 23.12 -3.89 2.27
CA LYS A 131 22.73 -4.15 3.68
C LYS A 131 23.79 -3.68 4.68
N SER A 132 25.08 -3.92 4.40
CA SER A 132 26.18 -3.52 5.29
C SER A 132 26.33 -2.01 5.47
N LYS A 133 25.78 -1.19 4.56
CA LYS A 133 25.84 0.27 4.62
C LYS A 133 24.60 0.90 5.24
N CYS A 134 23.63 0.09 5.66
CA CYS A 134 22.35 0.56 6.16
C CYS A 134 22.03 -0.04 7.53
N LYS A 135 21.46 0.77 8.41
CA LYS A 135 20.78 0.26 9.60
C LYS A 135 19.49 -0.43 9.17
N ILE A 136 19.33 -1.69 9.57
CA ILE A 136 18.15 -2.47 9.24
C ILE A 136 17.15 -2.40 10.39
N ILE A 137 15.93 -1.95 10.10
CA ILE A 137 14.80 -1.89 11.02
C ILE A 137 13.77 -2.93 10.56
N ASN A 138 13.59 -3.97 11.36
CA ASN A 138 12.51 -4.92 11.16
C ASN A 138 11.23 -4.34 11.80
N LEU A 139 10.26 -3.99 10.97
CA LEU A 139 8.90 -3.90 11.44
C LEU A 139 8.37 -5.31 11.46
N LYS A 140 8.32 -5.88 12.68
CA LYS A 140 7.45 -7.01 12.92
C LYS A 140 6.11 -6.65 12.30
N GLN A 141 5.47 -7.62 11.68
CA GLN A 141 4.04 -7.57 11.51
C GLN A 141 3.47 -7.53 12.94
N THR A 142 3.49 -6.35 13.57
CA THR A 142 2.27 -5.86 14.19
C THR A 142 1.30 -6.05 13.06
N GLN A 143 0.34 -6.96 13.19
CA GLN A 143 -0.84 -6.79 12.37
C GLN A 143 -1.16 -5.31 12.53
N PRO A 144 -1.01 -4.49 11.49
CA PRO A 144 -1.60 -3.18 11.60
C PRO A 144 -3.02 -3.42 12.07
N ASP A 145 -3.46 -2.68 13.09
CA ASP A 145 -4.87 -2.67 13.44
C ASP A 145 -5.65 -1.92 12.34
N TYR A 146 -5.54 -2.40 11.08
CA TYR A 146 -6.57 -2.25 10.05
C TYR A 146 -7.79 -3.10 10.38
N SER A 147 -7.75 -3.86 11.49
CA SER A 147 -8.87 -4.70 11.92
C SER A 147 -10.14 -3.90 12.19
N LYS A 148 -10.08 -2.55 12.25
CA LYS A 148 -11.27 -1.72 12.51
C LYS A 148 -11.68 -0.72 11.44
N GLN A 149 -10.84 -0.34 10.47
CA GLN A 149 -11.30 0.61 9.46
C GLN A 149 -12.36 -0.02 8.55
N HIS A 150 -12.15 -1.29 8.19
CA HIS A 150 -13.14 -2.05 7.43
C HIS A 150 -14.43 -2.29 8.24
N ILE A 151 -14.36 -2.31 9.58
CA ILE A 151 -15.53 -2.50 10.44
C ILE A 151 -16.59 -1.45 10.15
N ILE A 152 -16.22 -0.17 10.03
CA ILE A 152 -17.20 0.91 9.79
C ILE A 152 -17.99 0.64 8.50
N TYR A 153 -17.30 0.26 7.42
CA TYR A 153 -17.94 -0.03 6.13
C TYR A 153 -18.69 -1.37 6.14
N CYS A 154 -18.17 -2.37 6.85
CA CYS A 154 -18.83 -3.67 6.97
C CYS A 154 -20.10 -3.58 7.83
N ASP A 155 -20.08 -2.79 8.91
CA ASP A 155 -21.22 -2.56 9.79
C ASP A 155 -22.36 -1.89 9.00
N GLN A 156 -22.06 -0.91 8.14
CA GLN A 156 -23.05 -0.32 7.22
C GLN A 156 -23.70 -1.37 6.29
N LEU A 157 -22.93 -2.33 5.79
CA LEU A 157 -23.44 -3.42 4.96
C LEU A 157 -24.24 -4.45 5.77
N ILE A 158 -23.82 -4.71 7.01
CA ILE A 158 -24.56 -5.57 7.94
C ILE A 158 -25.92 -4.94 8.28
N ASP A 159 -25.96 -3.64 8.54
CA ASP A 159 -27.19 -2.90 8.82
C ASP A 159 -28.10 -2.90 7.59
N PHE A 160 -27.54 -2.65 6.39
CA PHE A 160 -28.26 -2.80 5.12
C PHE A 160 -28.95 -4.18 4.98
N ILE A 161 -28.24 -5.26 5.32
CA ILE A 161 -28.78 -6.63 5.30
C ILE A 161 -29.90 -6.81 6.33
N LYS A 162 -29.67 -6.38 7.58
CA LYS A 162 -30.60 -6.58 8.71
C LYS A 162 -31.88 -5.76 8.55
N GLU A 163 -31.77 -4.53 8.06
CA GLU A 163 -32.91 -3.63 7.82
C GLU A 163 -33.71 -4.02 6.56
N LYS A 164 -33.26 -5.04 5.82
CA LYS A 164 -33.86 -5.48 4.55
C LYS A 164 -33.98 -4.33 3.53
N ASN A 165 -32.97 -3.48 3.49
CA ASN A 165 -32.95 -2.34 2.59
C ASN A 165 -32.84 -2.82 1.13
N SER A 166 -33.73 -2.36 0.26
CA SER A 166 -33.80 -2.77 -1.15
C SER A 166 -33.16 -1.77 -2.11
N ASP A 167 -32.56 -0.69 -1.62
CA ASP A 167 -31.90 0.32 -2.43
C ASP A 167 -30.55 -0.19 -2.98
N LEU A 168 -30.58 -0.67 -4.23
CA LEU A 168 -29.41 -1.15 -4.94
C LEU A 168 -28.39 -0.04 -5.25
N PHE A 169 -28.82 1.22 -5.31
CA PHE A 169 -27.90 2.33 -5.51
C PHE A 169 -27.06 2.55 -4.25
N LEU A 170 -27.73 2.60 -3.09
CA LEU A 170 -27.05 2.69 -1.79
C LEU A 170 -26.11 1.51 -1.57
N LEU A 171 -26.54 0.28 -1.90
CA LEU A 171 -25.68 -0.91 -1.82
C LEU A 171 -24.37 -0.71 -2.61
N ARG A 172 -24.48 -0.18 -3.83
CA ARG A 172 -23.30 0.07 -4.67
C ARG A 172 -22.38 1.12 -4.07
N GLU A 173 -22.91 2.20 -3.52
CA GLU A 173 -22.10 3.23 -2.83
C GLU A 173 -21.31 2.64 -1.64
N LEU A 174 -21.96 1.78 -0.84
CA LEU A 174 -21.31 1.08 0.27
C LEU A 174 -20.20 0.13 -0.23
N LEU A 175 -20.46 -0.63 -1.30
CA LEU A 175 -19.47 -1.53 -1.90
C LEU A 175 -18.29 -0.78 -2.51
N TYR A 176 -18.51 0.38 -3.12
CA TYR A 176 -17.43 1.23 -3.61
C TYR A 176 -16.53 1.73 -2.48
N SER A 177 -17.08 1.97 -1.29
CA SER A 177 -16.28 2.33 -0.12
C SER A 177 -15.27 1.21 0.21
N LEU A 178 -15.68 -0.06 0.20
CA LEU A 178 -14.76 -1.18 0.41
C LEU A 178 -13.63 -1.23 -0.64
N LEU A 179 -13.97 -1.01 -1.91
CA LEU A 179 -13.03 -1.12 -3.04
C LEU A 179 -12.07 0.07 -3.15
N THR A 180 -12.54 1.29 -2.86
CA THR A 180 -11.74 2.52 -3.00
C THR A 180 -10.76 2.74 -1.87
N TYR A 181 -11.09 2.29 -0.65
CA TYR A 181 -10.22 2.42 0.52
C TYR A 181 -9.21 1.27 0.68
N ASN A 182 -8.99 0.48 -0.37
CA ASN A 182 -8.04 -0.65 -0.39
C ASN A 182 -8.22 -1.61 0.81
N CYS A 183 -9.49 -1.84 1.22
CA CYS A 183 -9.79 -2.81 2.26
C CYS A 183 -9.49 -4.22 1.76
N ASP A 184 -8.98 -5.09 2.63
CA ASP A 184 -8.87 -6.50 2.30
C ASP A 184 -10.29 -7.09 2.20
N ILE A 185 -10.72 -7.33 0.96
CA ILE A 185 -12.07 -7.78 0.67
C ILE A 185 -12.35 -9.16 1.27
N HIS A 186 -11.36 -10.06 1.32
CA HIS A 186 -11.56 -11.37 1.97
C HIS A 186 -11.83 -11.22 3.45
N VAL A 187 -11.11 -10.31 4.13
CA VAL A 187 -11.35 -9.98 5.54
C VAL A 187 -12.73 -9.37 5.73
N CYS A 188 -13.16 -8.46 4.85
CA CYS A 188 -14.48 -7.82 4.93
C CYS A 188 -15.62 -8.84 4.79
N LEU A 189 -15.54 -9.72 3.78
CA LEU A 189 -16.56 -10.75 3.53
C LEU A 189 -16.66 -11.72 4.72
N HIS A 190 -15.50 -12.14 5.27
CA HIS A 190 -15.46 -12.97 6.47
C HIS A 190 -16.08 -12.25 7.68
N TYR A 191 -15.74 -10.98 7.91
CA TYR A 191 -16.28 -10.19 9.02
C TYR A 191 -17.81 -10.07 8.95
N ILE A 192 -18.35 -9.74 7.77
CA ILE A 192 -19.81 -9.64 7.56
C ILE A 192 -20.49 -10.98 7.86
N TYR A 193 -19.97 -12.07 7.31
CA TYR A 193 -20.57 -13.39 7.52
C TYR A 193 -20.51 -13.85 8.99
N ASP A 194 -19.36 -13.69 9.64
CA ASP A 194 -19.16 -14.02 11.06
C ASP A 194 -20.08 -13.18 11.97
N ALA A 195 -20.27 -11.89 11.67
CA ALA A 195 -21.20 -11.02 12.39
C ALA A 195 -22.66 -11.50 12.28
N LEU A 196 -23.09 -11.93 11.08
CA LEU A 196 -24.44 -12.45 10.85
C LEU A 196 -24.69 -13.80 11.54
N LEU A 197 -23.67 -14.65 11.65
CA LEU A 197 -23.73 -15.89 12.43
C LEU A 197 -23.83 -15.60 13.93
N LYS A 198 -22.99 -14.71 14.45
CA LYS A 198 -22.98 -14.32 15.87
C LYS A 198 -24.30 -13.72 16.35
N CYS A 199 -24.95 -12.92 15.50
CA CYS A 199 -26.28 -12.38 15.80
C CYS A 199 -27.43 -13.33 15.45
N LYS A 200 -27.15 -14.60 15.08
CA LYS A 200 -28.13 -15.64 14.72
C LYS A 200 -29.06 -15.25 13.57
N TYR A 201 -28.62 -14.32 12.71
CA TYR A 201 -29.35 -13.96 11.49
C TYR A 201 -29.29 -15.11 10.47
N ILE A 202 -28.15 -15.81 10.43
CA ILE A 202 -27.99 -17.10 9.74
C ILE A 202 -28.06 -18.19 10.81
N GLN A 203 -28.96 -19.15 10.64
CA GLN A 203 -29.12 -20.26 11.58
C GLN A 203 -28.06 -21.34 11.35
N GLU A 204 -27.71 -22.08 12.42
CA GLU A 204 -26.68 -23.14 12.35
C GLU A 204 -26.98 -24.20 11.27
N LYS A 205 -28.27 -24.52 11.07
CA LYS A 205 -28.74 -25.45 10.03
C LYS A 205 -28.40 -25.01 8.60
N ASP A 206 -28.21 -23.71 8.38
CA ASP A 206 -28.00 -23.11 7.07
C ASP A 206 -26.51 -22.85 6.78
N ILE A 207 -25.60 -23.14 7.73
CA ILE A 207 -24.15 -22.89 7.61
C ILE A 207 -23.56 -23.64 6.41
N ASP A 208 -23.86 -24.94 6.28
CA ASP A 208 -23.29 -25.76 5.20
C ASP A 208 -23.71 -25.27 3.81
N LYS A 209 -24.96 -24.83 3.69
CA LYS A 209 -25.52 -24.31 2.44
C LYS A 209 -24.93 -22.93 2.12
N THR A 210 -24.93 -22.02 3.10
CA THR A 210 -24.42 -20.66 2.93
C THR A 210 -22.93 -20.65 2.63
N SER A 211 -22.14 -21.46 3.34
CA SER A 211 -20.69 -21.55 3.15
C SER A 211 -20.33 -22.00 1.73
N LYS A 212 -21.03 -22.99 1.17
CA LYS A 212 -20.81 -23.44 -0.21
C LYS A 212 -21.03 -22.34 -1.23
N GLU A 213 -22.15 -21.63 -1.13
CA GLU A 213 -22.47 -20.54 -2.06
C GLU A 213 -21.48 -19.38 -1.94
N ILE A 214 -21.12 -19.00 -0.71
CA ILE A 214 -20.13 -17.96 -0.45
C ILE A 214 -18.78 -18.32 -1.07
N ILE A 215 -18.33 -19.57 -0.89
CA ILE A 215 -17.08 -20.05 -1.48
C ILE A 215 -17.12 -19.92 -3.01
N ASP A 216 -18.24 -20.26 -3.65
CA ASP A 216 -18.36 -20.16 -5.10
C ASP A 216 -18.43 -18.70 -5.59
N ILE A 217 -19.05 -17.80 -4.83
CA ILE A 217 -19.02 -16.35 -5.10
C ILE A 217 -17.59 -15.81 -4.96
N ILE A 218 -16.86 -16.21 -3.91
CA ILE A 218 -15.46 -15.79 -3.68
C ILE A 218 -14.54 -16.31 -4.80
N LYS A 219 -14.70 -17.56 -5.25
CA LYS A 219 -13.95 -18.08 -6.40
C LYS A 219 -14.15 -17.22 -7.65
N LYS A 220 -15.39 -16.79 -7.92
CA LYS A 220 -15.70 -15.91 -9.05
C LYS A 220 -15.09 -14.52 -8.86
N TYR A 221 -15.19 -13.95 -7.65
CA TYR A 221 -14.52 -12.69 -7.30
C TYR A 221 -13.02 -12.73 -7.58
N ASN A 222 -12.35 -13.84 -7.22
CA ASN A 222 -10.90 -14.02 -7.42
C ASN A 222 -10.46 -14.08 -8.89
N THR A 223 -11.38 -14.17 -9.85
CA THR A 223 -11.06 -14.05 -11.27
C THR A 223 -10.76 -12.62 -11.71
N ASN A 224 -11.00 -11.63 -10.83
CA ASN A 224 -10.89 -10.19 -11.09
C ASN A 224 -11.80 -9.66 -12.22
N TYR A 225 -12.66 -10.52 -12.80
CA TYR A 225 -13.65 -10.08 -13.77
C TYR A 225 -14.82 -9.43 -13.04
N ARG A 226 -15.04 -8.13 -13.26
CA ARG A 226 -16.19 -7.40 -12.71
C ARG A 226 -16.38 -7.58 -11.18
N PRO A 227 -15.38 -7.26 -10.34
CA PRO A 227 -15.37 -7.62 -8.91
C PRO A 227 -16.59 -7.13 -8.13
N ILE A 228 -17.07 -5.92 -8.42
CA ILE A 228 -18.25 -5.35 -7.78
C ILE A 228 -19.51 -6.20 -7.91
N TYR A 229 -19.70 -6.90 -9.03
CA TYR A 229 -20.88 -7.75 -9.25
C TYR A 229 -20.87 -8.98 -8.33
N HIS A 230 -19.68 -9.48 -8.00
CA HIS A 230 -19.53 -10.61 -7.08
C HIS A 230 -19.75 -10.19 -5.64
N LEU A 231 -19.32 -8.97 -5.27
CA LEU A 231 -19.61 -8.41 -3.95
C LEU A 231 -21.11 -8.09 -3.79
N GLU A 232 -21.73 -7.52 -4.82
CA GLU A 232 -23.18 -7.30 -4.87
C GLU A 232 -23.93 -8.64 -4.73
N SER A 233 -23.50 -9.68 -5.47
CA SER A 233 -24.07 -11.03 -5.34
C SER A 233 -23.90 -11.63 -3.96
N PHE A 234 -22.77 -11.41 -3.28
CA PHE A 234 -22.53 -11.86 -1.91
C PHE A 234 -23.52 -11.22 -0.93
N ILE A 235 -23.65 -9.89 -0.96
CA ILE A 235 -24.55 -9.17 -0.06
C ILE A 235 -26.01 -9.52 -0.36
N LEU A 236 -26.41 -9.57 -1.63
CA LEU A 236 -27.78 -9.93 -2.02
C LEU A 236 -28.12 -11.37 -1.63
N TYR A 237 -27.17 -12.31 -1.74
CA TYR A 237 -27.37 -13.67 -1.27
C TYR A 237 -27.65 -13.70 0.24
N LEU A 238 -26.82 -13.04 1.04
CA LEU A 238 -27.04 -12.94 2.50
C LEU A 238 -28.33 -12.19 2.85
N HIS A 239 -28.70 -11.20 2.05
CA HIS A 239 -29.96 -10.47 2.16
C HIS A 239 -31.19 -11.37 1.97
N THR A 240 -31.09 -12.51 1.26
CA THR A 240 -32.21 -13.46 1.13
C THR A 240 -32.49 -14.25 2.41
N TYR A 241 -31.55 -14.31 3.35
CA TYR A 241 -31.74 -15.05 4.60
C TYR A 241 -32.60 -14.27 5.57
N ASN A 242 -33.70 -14.90 6.00
CA ASN A 242 -34.44 -14.75 7.25
C ASN A 242 -35.53 -15.83 7.26
#